data_AF-A0A7R9ELU9-F1
#
_entry.id   AF-A0A7R9ELU9-F1
#
_cell.length_a   1.000
_cell.length_b   1.000
_cell.length_c   1.000
_cell.angle_alpha   90.00
_cell.angle_beta   90.00
_cell.angle_gamma   90.00
#
_symmetry.space_group_name_H-M   'P 1'
#
loop_
_entity.id
_entity.type
_entity.pdbx_description
1 polymer ?
#
loop_
_entity_poly.entity_id
_entity_poly.type
_entity_poly.pdbx_seq_one_letter_code
_entity_poly.pdbx_strand_id
1 'polypeptide(L)'
;AVSVEEKAPVIYLAGDEHNWPQQLKSELKISVGYNTRVYVVIMTKAPVDGKTLIQQLSNEPKADKLRYIFILDENAPNFSLTEDIYLQQLQQDLVCNIYSAGSWGGFRQLPIDEITEKSVSLSLLPALR
;
A
#
# COMPACT_ATOMS: atom_id res chain seq x y z
N ALA A 1 0.14 5.19 -18.80
CA ALA A 1 0.97 5.65 -17.67
C ALA A 1 0.55 7.05 -17.31
N VAL A 2 0.24 7.31 -16.05
CA VAL A 2 -0.03 8.66 -15.54
C VAL A 2 1.32 9.37 -15.32
N SER A 3 1.42 10.65 -15.63
CA SER A 3 2.62 11.43 -15.33
C SER A 3 2.78 11.56 -13.81
N VAL A 4 3.95 11.21 -13.28
CA VAL A 4 4.31 11.45 -11.88
C VAL A 4 5.03 12.77 -11.80
N GLU A 5 4.52 13.70 -10.98
CA GLU A 5 5.18 14.99 -10.79
C GLU A 5 6.37 14.84 -9.85
N GLU A 6 7.56 15.30 -10.27
CA GLU A 6 8.79 15.20 -9.46
C GLU A 6 8.70 15.91 -8.10
N LYS A 7 7.80 16.90 -7.98
CA LYS A 7 7.56 17.68 -6.76
C LYS A 7 6.24 17.32 -6.08
N ALA A 8 5.67 16.16 -6.40
CA ALA A 8 4.47 15.68 -5.73
C ALA A 8 4.71 15.57 -4.21
N PRO A 9 3.72 15.92 -3.37
CA PRO A 9 3.85 15.78 -1.93
C PRO A 9 4.14 14.34 -1.51
N VAL A 10 5.17 14.17 -0.69
CA VAL A 10 5.55 12.89 -0.08
C VAL A 10 5.49 13.03 1.44
N ILE A 11 4.76 12.12 2.09
CA ILE A 11 4.59 12.10 3.54
C ILE A 11 5.11 10.76 4.04
N TYR A 12 6.11 10.80 4.90
CA TYR A 12 6.66 9.60 5.53
C TYR A 12 5.92 9.31 6.83
N LEU A 13 5.41 8.10 6.97
CA LEU A 13 4.88 7.58 8.23
C LEU A 13 5.97 6.71 8.87
N ALA A 14 6.99 7.36 9.43
CA ALA A 14 8.08 6.68 10.15
C ALA A 14 8.40 7.42 11.45
N GLY A 15 8.48 6.69 12.57
CA GLY A 15 9.07 7.15 13.83
C GLY A 15 8.15 7.91 14.80
N ASP A 16 8.76 8.46 15.85
CA ASP A 16 8.14 9.13 17.01
C ASP A 16 7.60 10.55 16.70
N GLU A 17 7.66 10.98 15.44
CA GLU A 17 7.17 12.29 15.00
C GLU A 17 5.65 12.26 14.79
N HIS A 18 4.93 12.91 15.70
CA HIS A 18 3.46 12.93 15.73
C HIS A 18 2.84 14.04 14.85
N ASN A 19 3.60 14.67 13.94
CA ASN A 19 3.13 15.82 13.14
C ASN A 19 2.58 15.44 11.75
N TRP A 20 2.76 14.19 11.31
CA TRP A 20 2.30 13.73 10.01
C TRP A 20 0.80 13.96 9.76
N PRO A 21 -0.12 13.92 10.76
CA PRO A 21 -1.54 14.17 10.49
C PRO A 21 -1.80 15.60 10.03
N GLN A 22 -1.07 16.58 10.58
CA GLN A 22 -1.18 17.99 10.20
C GLN A 22 -0.60 18.20 8.80
N GLN A 23 0.56 17.59 8.51
CA GLN A 23 1.17 17.62 7.19
C GLN A 23 0.26 17.00 6.13
N LEU A 24 -0.35 15.85 6.42
CA LEU A 24 -1.31 15.21 5.52
C LEU A 24 -2.48 16.13 5.17
N LYS A 25 -3.04 16.80 6.19
CA LYS A 25 -4.14 17.75 5.99
C LYS A 25 -3.74 18.98 5.17
N SER A 26 -2.52 19.50 5.33
CA SER A 26 -2.05 20.62 4.51
C SER A 26 -1.82 20.21 3.08
N GLU A 27 -1.14 19.08 2.85
CA GLU A 27 -0.83 18.60 1.49
C GLU A 27 -2.08 18.19 0.73
N LEU A 28 -3.07 17.56 1.40
CA LEU A 28 -4.36 17.26 0.77
C LEU A 28 -5.06 18.53 0.28
N LYS A 29 -5.07 19.61 1.06
CA LYS A 29 -5.68 20.89 0.63
C LYS A 29 -4.97 21.48 -0.60
N ILE A 30 -3.64 21.49 -0.59
CA ILE A 30 -2.83 21.99 -1.71
C ILE A 30 -3.06 21.15 -2.96
N SER A 31 -3.04 19.82 -2.81
CA SER A 31 -3.21 18.88 -3.91
C SER A 31 -4.55 19.01 -4.64
N VAL A 32 -5.60 19.50 -3.96
CA VAL A 32 -6.88 19.81 -4.59
C VAL A 32 -6.75 20.93 -5.62
N GLY A 33 -6.03 22.00 -5.28
CA GLY A 33 -5.83 23.15 -6.17
C GLY A 33 -5.00 22.81 -7.41
N TYR A 34 -3.97 21.99 -7.25
CA TYR A 34 -3.04 21.61 -8.34
C TYR A 34 -3.39 20.29 -9.02
N ASN A 35 -4.47 19.64 -8.60
CA ASN A 35 -4.86 18.30 -9.05
C ASN A 35 -3.77 17.21 -8.91
N THR A 36 -2.91 17.29 -7.90
CA THR A 36 -1.78 16.38 -7.71
C THR A 36 -2.14 15.18 -6.84
N ARG A 37 -1.30 14.14 -6.90
CA ARG A 37 -1.33 12.99 -5.97
C ARG A 37 -0.49 13.29 -4.73
N VAL A 38 -0.86 12.68 -3.62
CA VAL A 38 -0.10 12.72 -2.37
C VAL A 38 0.36 11.29 -2.06
N TYR A 39 1.68 11.11 -1.94
CA TYR A 39 2.30 9.82 -1.72
C TYR A 39 2.57 9.63 -0.23
N VAL A 40 1.89 8.66 0.38
CA VAL A 40 2.05 8.27 1.79
C VAL A 40 2.97 7.06 1.83
N VAL A 41 4.18 7.27 2.33
CA VAL A 41 5.27 6.29 2.31
C VAL A 41 5.47 5.70 3.69
N ILE A 42 5.38 4.37 3.76
CA ILE A 42 5.63 3.57 4.96
C ILE A 42 6.85 2.71 4.67
N MET A 43 7.99 3.06 5.26
CA MET A 43 9.21 2.24 5.21
C MET A 43 9.45 1.65 6.59
N THR A 44 9.28 0.33 6.72
CA THR A 44 9.42 -0.31 8.03
C THR A 44 9.76 -1.79 7.90
N LYS A 45 10.49 -2.28 8.90
CA LYS A 45 10.75 -3.72 9.12
C LYS A 45 9.73 -4.36 10.06
N ALA A 46 9.03 -3.52 10.84
CA ALA A 46 8.05 -4.01 11.80
C ALA A 46 6.75 -4.37 11.07
N PRO A 47 6.00 -5.39 11.57
CA PRO A 47 4.66 -5.63 11.08
C PRO A 47 3.81 -4.35 11.13
N VAL A 48 3.18 -4.03 10.01
CA VAL A 48 2.28 -2.88 9.88
C VAL A 48 0.90 -3.36 9.51
N ASP A 49 -0.12 -2.88 10.23
CA ASP A 49 -1.50 -3.06 9.82
C ASP A 49 -1.86 -2.03 8.75
N GLY A 50 -1.43 -2.31 7.51
CA GLY A 50 -1.67 -1.44 6.37
C GLY A 50 -3.17 -1.28 6.05
N LYS A 51 -4.00 -2.29 6.33
CA LYS A 51 -5.44 -2.23 6.05
C LYS A 51 -6.13 -1.23 6.98
N THR A 52 -5.88 -1.32 8.28
CA THR A 52 -6.46 -0.38 9.26
C THR A 52 -5.98 1.03 8.99
N LEU A 53 -4.69 1.23 8.70
CA LEU A 53 -4.14 2.53 8.33
C LEU A 53 -4.85 3.14 7.12
N ILE A 54 -4.98 2.37 6.03
CA ILE A 54 -5.68 2.82 4.83
C ILE A 54 -7.14 3.16 5.16
N GLN A 55 -7.83 2.33 5.94
CA GLN A 55 -9.22 2.59 6.33
C GLN A 55 -9.36 3.88 7.15
N GLN A 56 -8.46 4.13 8.10
CA GLN A 56 -8.46 5.35 8.89
C GLN A 56 -8.29 6.59 8.01
N LEU A 57 -7.34 6.56 7.06
CA LEU A 57 -7.04 7.68 6.18
C LEU A 57 -8.05 7.84 5.03
N SER A 58 -8.77 6.77 4.67
CA SER A 58 -9.81 6.82 3.63
C SER A 58 -11.02 7.66 4.01
N ASN A 59 -11.20 7.97 5.29
CA ASN A 59 -12.28 8.84 5.77
C ASN A 59 -11.94 10.33 5.64
N GLU A 60 -10.70 10.69 5.30
CA GLU A 60 -10.32 12.08 5.10
C GLU A 60 -10.91 12.65 3.79
N PRO A 61 -11.33 13.93 3.77
CA PRO A 61 -11.76 14.57 2.54
C PRO A 61 -10.68 14.47 1.47
N LYS A 62 -11.07 14.04 0.26
CA LYS A 62 -10.18 13.89 -0.90
C LYS A 62 -9.12 12.80 -0.74
N ALA A 63 -9.42 11.77 0.05
CA ALA A 63 -8.59 10.56 0.16
C ALA A 63 -8.36 9.84 -1.18
N ASP A 64 -9.16 10.11 -2.22
CA ASP A 64 -8.94 9.60 -3.58
C ASP A 64 -7.62 10.04 -4.21
N LYS A 65 -7.00 11.12 -3.69
CA LYS A 65 -5.67 11.60 -4.09
C LYS A 65 -4.52 10.86 -3.42
N LEU A 66 -4.79 10.10 -2.36
CA LEU A 66 -3.77 9.38 -1.62
C LEU A 66 -3.30 8.16 -2.40
N ARG A 67 -1.99 7.96 -2.41
CA ARG A 67 -1.33 6.75 -2.91
C ARG A 67 -0.48 6.22 -1.75
N TYR A 68 -0.74 5.00 -1.31
CA TYR A 68 -0.03 4.36 -0.23
C TYR A 68 1.09 3.50 -0.80
N ILE A 69 2.29 3.63 -0.24
CA ILE A 69 3.51 2.95 -0.66
C ILE A 69 4.13 2.31 0.56
N PHE A 70 3.95 1.00 0.67
CA PHE A 70 4.56 0.19 1.72
C PHE A 70 5.85 -0.41 1.16
N ILE A 71 6.99 -0.03 1.71
CA ILE A 71 8.29 -0.61 1.39
C ILE A 71 8.69 -1.46 2.58
N LEU A 72 8.52 -2.77 2.44
CA LEU A 72 8.68 -3.74 3.53
C LEU A 72 10.05 -4.46 3.48
N ASP A 73 10.76 -4.33 2.36
CA ASP A 73 12.08 -4.91 2.17
C ASP A 73 13.17 -4.02 2.74
N GLU A 74 14.02 -4.59 3.60
CA GLU A 74 15.14 -3.88 4.22
C GLU A 74 16.18 -3.39 3.20
N ASN A 75 16.41 -4.15 2.14
CA ASN A 75 17.41 -3.84 1.13
C ASN A 75 16.84 -3.01 -0.03
N ALA A 76 15.57 -2.59 0.05
CA ALA A 76 15.02 -1.69 -0.94
C ALA A 76 15.74 -0.34 -0.88
N PRO A 77 15.91 0.34 -2.03
CA PRO A 77 16.38 1.72 -2.03
C PRO A 77 15.49 2.63 -1.16
N ASN A 78 15.97 3.84 -0.87
CA ASN A 78 15.09 4.86 -0.31
C ASN A 78 14.02 5.24 -1.35
N PHE A 79 12.80 5.53 -0.87
CA PHE A 79 11.73 5.97 -1.76
C PHE A 79 12.15 7.20 -2.59
N SER A 80 11.81 7.18 -3.87
CA SER A 80 12.05 8.28 -4.79
C SER A 80 10.92 8.35 -5.81
N LEU A 81 10.60 9.55 -6.27
CA LEU A 81 9.63 9.77 -7.35
C LEU A 81 10.25 9.56 -8.74
N THR A 82 11.57 9.56 -8.84
CA THR A 82 12.31 9.57 -10.12
C THR A 82 13.08 8.28 -10.39
N GLU A 83 13.41 7.51 -9.35
CA GLU A 83 14.09 6.23 -9.53
C GLU A 83 13.18 5.21 -10.19
N ASP A 84 13.70 4.49 -11.19
CA ASP A 84 12.91 3.62 -12.08
C ASP A 84 12.06 2.59 -11.33
N ILE A 85 12.63 1.99 -10.28
CA ILE A 85 11.95 0.96 -9.46
C ILE A 85 10.63 1.47 -8.86
N TYR A 86 10.57 2.75 -8.48
CA TYR A 86 9.36 3.38 -7.97
C TYR A 86 8.56 4.03 -9.08
N LEU A 87 9.20 4.82 -9.95
CA LEU A 87 8.54 5.60 -10.99
C LEU A 87 7.63 4.72 -11.87
N GLN A 88 8.12 3.56 -12.29
CA GLN A 88 7.33 2.63 -13.10
C GLN A 88 6.07 2.14 -12.38
N GLN A 89 6.15 1.93 -11.07
CA GLN A 89 5.00 1.55 -10.25
C GLN A 89 4.05 2.73 -10.03
N LEU A 90 4.58 3.91 -9.70
CA LEU A 90 3.78 5.12 -9.44
C LEU A 90 2.97 5.55 -10.67
N GLN A 91 3.50 5.33 -11.88
CA GLN A 91 2.83 5.58 -13.15
C GLN A 91 1.57 4.72 -13.39
N GLN A 92 1.38 3.65 -12.60
CA GLN A 92 0.16 2.84 -12.62
C GLN A 92 -0.99 3.50 -11.82
N ASP A 93 -0.70 4.55 -11.03
CA ASP A 93 -1.68 5.31 -10.24
C ASP A 93 -2.53 4.45 -9.28
N LEU A 94 -1.99 3.33 -8.79
CA LEU A 94 -2.69 2.44 -7.87
C LEU A 94 -2.79 3.05 -6.46
N VAL A 95 -3.95 2.91 -5.83
CA VAL A 95 -4.19 3.41 -4.47
C VAL A 95 -3.23 2.77 -3.46
N CYS A 96 -2.99 1.46 -3.55
CA CYS A 96 -2.14 0.73 -2.63
C CYS A 96 -1.04 0.00 -3.40
N ASN A 97 0.21 0.23 -2.98
CA ASN A 97 1.41 -0.36 -3.55
C ASN A 97 2.24 -0.95 -2.41
N ILE A 98 2.58 -2.22 -2.50
CA ILE A 98 3.36 -2.94 -1.50
C ILE A 98 4.59 -3.51 -2.20
N TYR A 99 5.78 -3.07 -1.81
CA TYR A 99 7.04 -3.64 -2.26
C TYR A 99 7.55 -4.63 -1.21
N SER A 100 7.58 -5.90 -1.58
CA SER A 100 8.02 -6.99 -0.70
C SER A 100 8.63 -8.14 -1.50
N ALA A 101 9.65 -8.78 -0.93
CA ALA A 101 10.41 -9.87 -1.51
C ALA A 101 10.88 -9.59 -2.95
N GLY A 102 11.34 -8.35 -3.20
CA GLY A 102 11.84 -7.92 -4.50
C GLY A 102 10.76 -7.66 -5.55
N SER A 103 9.49 -7.55 -5.17
CA SER A 103 8.37 -7.43 -6.10
C SER A 103 7.28 -6.46 -5.63
N TRP A 104 6.57 -5.88 -6.59
CA TRP A 104 5.40 -5.04 -6.35
C TRP A 104 4.12 -5.88 -6.25
N GLY A 105 3.27 -5.52 -5.29
CA GLY A 105 1.96 -6.10 -5.05
C GLY A 105 0.99 -5.11 -4.41
N GLY A 106 -0.13 -5.62 -3.91
CA GLY A 106 -1.15 -4.83 -3.24
C GLY A 106 -2.20 -5.74 -2.58
N PHE A 107 -3.12 -5.14 -1.82
CA PHE A 107 -4.22 -5.91 -1.23
C PHE A 107 -5.16 -6.42 -2.34
N ARG A 108 -5.39 -7.74 -2.38
CA ARG A 108 -6.38 -8.37 -3.24
C ARG A 108 -7.35 -9.17 -2.38
N GLN A 109 -8.65 -8.96 -2.58
CA GLN A 109 -9.64 -9.92 -2.11
C GLN A 109 -9.55 -11.15 -3.00
N LEU A 110 -9.20 -12.29 -2.40
CA LEU A 110 -9.27 -13.58 -3.07
C LEU A 110 -10.65 -14.16 -2.78
N PRO A 111 -11.52 -14.32 -3.80
CA PRO A 111 -12.72 -15.11 -3.60
C PRO A 111 -12.27 -16.53 -3.24
N ILE A 112 -12.81 -17.05 -2.15
CA ILE A 112 -12.67 -18.46 -1.81
C ILE A 112 -13.85 -19.13 -2.53
N ASP A 113 -13.55 -19.94 -3.54
CA ASP A 113 -14.56 -20.81 -4.13
C ASP A 113 -15.15 -21.69 -3.02
N GLU A 114 -16.47 -21.90 -3.03
CA GLU A 114 -17.15 -22.72 -2.02
C GLU A 114 -16.35 -24.01 -1.79
N ILE A 115 -15.84 -24.18 -0.57
CA ILE A 115 -15.31 -25.47 -0.11
C ILE A 115 -16.52 -26.39 0.02
N THR A 116 -16.98 -26.93 -1.11
CA THR A 116 -17.93 -28.02 -1.09
C THR A 116 -17.18 -29.23 -0.53
N GLU A 117 -17.76 -29.91 0.47
CA GLU A 117 -17.21 -31.11 1.13
C GLU A 117 -17.06 -32.34 0.20
N LYS A 118 -16.83 -32.15 -1.10
CA LYS A 118 -16.70 -33.21 -2.09
C LYS A 118 -15.24 -33.47 -2.46
N SER A 119 -14.45 -33.88 -1.48
CA SER A 119 -13.38 -34.87 -1.66
C SER A 119 -12.53 -35.06 -0.41
N VAL A 120 -13.10 -35.69 0.63
CA VAL A 120 -12.30 -36.65 1.40
C VAL A 120 -12.98 -37.99 1.20
N SER A 121 -12.44 -38.78 0.27
CA SER A 121 -12.83 -40.18 0.19
C SER A 121 -12.39 -40.86 1.50
N LEU A 122 -13.36 -41.26 2.32
CA LEU A 122 -13.15 -42.07 3.53
C LEU A 122 -12.52 -43.45 3.24
N SER A 123 -12.25 -43.78 1.98
CA SER A 123 -11.59 -45.03 1.58
C SER A 123 -10.09 -45.10 1.89
N LEU A 124 -9.48 -44.04 2.43
CA LEU A 124 -8.05 -43.97 2.73
C LEU A 124 -7.72 -43.96 4.24
N LEU A 125 -8.69 -44.19 5.12
CA LEU A 125 -8.39 -44.47 6.52
C LEU A 125 -7.81 -45.89 6.59
N PRO A 126 -6.53 -46.09 6.99
CA PRO A 126 -6.11 -47.41 7.42
C PRO A 126 -6.97 -47.74 8.63
N ALA A 127 -7.63 -48.90 8.59
CA ALA A 127 -8.36 -49.41 9.74
C ALA A 127 -7.43 -49.41 10.95
N LEU A 128 -7.63 -48.47 11.87
CA LEU A 128 -7.04 -48.52 13.19
C LEU A 128 -7.69 -49.72 13.88
N ARG A 129 -6.93 -50.80 13.94
CA ARG A 129 -7.18 -51.97 14.76
C ARG A 129 -6.23 -51.93 15.94
#